data_AF-A0A5B8LXX4-F1
#
_entry.id   AF-A0A5B8LXX4-F1
#
_cell.length_a   1.000
_cell.length_b   1.000
_cell.length_c   1.000
_cell.angle_alpha   90.00
_cell.angle_beta   90.00
_cell.angle_gamma   90.00
#
_symmetry.space_group_name_H-M   'P 1'
#
loop_
_entity.id
_entity.type
_entity.pdbx_description
1 polymer ?
#
loop_
_entity_poly.entity_id
_entity_poly.type
_entity_poly.pdbx_seq_one_letter_code
_entity_poly.pdbx_strand_id
1 'polypeptide(L)'
;MKKLLLASMAALSLAAALPAVAQDKVVGVQSDAEAGAVIGATGGGTTGAVIGGLLGGPIGAVIGGFAGATIGAEAGIATSSIDYVAAHPVEPIYFDGTADIGFVVPADVTVYPIEGDPAYGYVYANDRVWIVDLQSRALVQSPGYLVPQTAADFAVANPVTSVTVEGDAVVGYVLPDGTEISTIPDSRYGYVYLGDRPALVDSSTNTVIWIN
;
A
#
# COMPACT_ATOMS: atom_id res chain seq x y z
N MET A 1 -24.49 13.06 68.26
CA MET A 1 -24.59 11.66 68.74
C MET A 1 -23.57 10.84 67.95
N LYS A 2 -22.64 10.17 68.67
CA LYS A 2 -21.70 9.06 68.33
C LYS A 2 -20.97 9.11 66.96
N LYS A 3 -19.64 9.35 66.85
CA LYS A 3 -18.45 8.48 67.17
C LYS A 3 -18.56 7.09 66.49
N LEU A 4 -17.57 6.42 65.88
CA LEU A 4 -16.15 6.57 65.49
C LEU A 4 -15.75 5.17 64.91
N LEU A 5 -14.53 5.04 64.33
CA LEU A 5 -13.71 3.82 64.06
C LEU A 5 -13.82 3.23 62.64
N LEU A 6 -12.82 3.42 61.76
CA LEU A 6 -11.46 2.80 61.65
C LEU A 6 -11.46 1.33 61.20
N ALA A 7 -10.85 1.07 60.03
CA ALA A 7 -9.94 -0.06 59.82
C ALA A 7 -9.07 0.19 58.57
N SER A 8 -7.79 0.46 58.83
CA SER A 8 -6.67 0.42 57.89
C SER A 8 -6.32 -1.02 57.52
N MET A 9 -5.95 -1.28 56.26
CA MET A 9 -5.12 -2.43 55.93
C MET A 9 -4.10 -2.06 54.86
N ALA A 10 -2.86 -1.88 55.30
CA ALA A 10 -1.67 -1.88 54.46
C ALA A 10 -1.19 -3.33 54.33
N ALA A 11 -0.66 -3.72 53.17
CA ALA A 11 0.69 -4.27 52.98
C ALA A 11 0.84 -5.18 51.73
N LEU A 12 2.08 -5.13 51.19
CA LEU A 12 2.83 -6.18 50.47
C LEU A 12 2.75 -6.30 48.93
N SER A 13 3.59 -5.48 48.29
CA SER A 13 4.66 -5.80 47.32
C SER A 13 4.77 -7.19 46.65
N LEU A 14 5.08 -7.13 45.34
CA LEU A 14 6.03 -7.94 44.56
C LEU A 14 5.64 -9.39 44.19
N ALA A 15 5.19 -9.59 42.95
CA ALA A 15 5.23 -10.88 42.27
C ALA A 15 6.10 -10.76 41.01
N ALA A 16 7.14 -11.58 40.99
CA ALA A 16 8.19 -11.64 39.98
C ALA A 16 7.70 -12.20 38.65
N ALA A 17 8.33 -11.74 37.56
CA ALA A 17 8.23 -12.30 36.23
C ALA A 17 8.70 -13.77 36.19
N LEU A 18 7.97 -14.62 35.46
CA LEU A 18 8.45 -15.89 34.95
C LEU A 18 8.28 -15.90 33.43
N PRO A 19 9.29 -16.35 32.65
CA PRO A 19 9.15 -16.57 31.23
C PRO A 19 8.35 -17.86 30.99
N ALA A 20 7.21 -17.77 30.31
CA ALA A 20 6.48 -18.95 29.85
C ALA A 20 7.11 -19.41 28.52
N VAL A 21 7.79 -20.56 28.55
CA VAL A 21 8.26 -21.26 27.35
C VAL A 21 7.25 -22.36 26.99
N ALA A 22 6.96 -22.42 25.69
CA ALA A 22 6.11 -23.29 24.88
C ALA A 22 5.75 -24.73 25.37
N GLN A 23 4.51 -25.12 25.09
CA GLN A 23 4.18 -26.47 24.63
C GLN A 23 3.24 -26.42 23.42
N ASP A 24 3.84 -26.66 22.25
CA ASP A 24 3.45 -27.65 21.26
C ASP A 24 1.96 -28.06 21.18
N LYS A 25 1.30 -27.62 20.11
CA LYS A 25 0.29 -28.43 19.41
C LYS A 25 0.15 -28.02 17.95
N VAL A 26 0.97 -28.60 17.09
CA VAL A 26 0.73 -28.63 15.64
C VAL A 26 -0.27 -29.75 15.34
N VAL A 27 -1.54 -29.42 15.08
CA VAL A 27 -2.42 -30.12 14.11
C VAL A 27 -3.53 -29.16 13.68
N GLY A 28 -3.52 -28.79 12.40
CA GLY A 28 -4.58 -28.03 11.73
C GLY A 28 -4.01 -26.74 11.14
N VAL A 29 -3.70 -26.75 9.84
CA VAL A 29 -3.30 -25.56 9.09
C VAL A 29 -4.45 -24.56 9.14
N GLN A 30 -4.37 -23.60 10.06
CA GLN A 30 -5.02 -22.32 9.91
C GLN A 30 -4.19 -21.57 8.87
N SER A 31 -4.84 -21.10 7.81
CA SER A 31 -4.26 -20.18 6.86
C SER A 31 -3.86 -18.91 7.63
N ASP A 32 -2.59 -18.82 7.98
CA ASP A 32 -1.98 -17.60 8.49
C ASP A 32 -1.99 -16.57 7.36
N ALA A 33 -3.08 -15.82 7.26
CA ALA A 33 -3.19 -14.61 6.45
C ALA A 33 -2.40 -13.44 7.09
N GLU A 34 -1.18 -13.70 7.54
CA GLU A 34 -0.34 -12.70 8.22
C GLU A 34 1.08 -12.62 7.64
N ALA A 35 1.33 -13.20 6.47
CA ALA A 35 2.65 -13.20 5.82
C ALA A 35 2.79 -12.18 4.66
N GLY A 36 1.97 -11.12 4.62
CA GLY A 36 1.96 -10.14 3.52
C GLY A 36 2.15 -8.66 3.90
N ALA A 37 2.25 -8.32 5.19
CA ALA A 37 2.19 -6.93 5.67
C ALA A 37 3.48 -6.44 6.39
N VAL A 38 4.66 -6.96 6.04
CA VAL A 38 5.89 -6.77 6.84
C VAL A 38 6.88 -5.73 6.28
N ILE A 39 6.49 -4.92 5.28
CA ILE A 39 7.28 -3.74 4.91
C ILE A 39 6.39 -2.50 5.08
N GLY A 40 6.27 -2.05 6.34
CA GLY A 40 5.48 -0.86 6.72
C GLY A 40 5.10 -0.82 8.21
N ALA A 41 5.03 -1.97 8.88
CA ALA A 41 4.61 -2.04 10.28
C ALA A 41 5.73 -1.79 11.32
N THR A 42 7.02 -1.92 10.96
CA THR A 42 8.10 -1.95 11.96
C THR A 42 8.64 -0.58 12.37
N GLY A 43 8.10 0.53 11.83
CA GLY A 43 8.69 1.86 11.98
C GLY A 43 7.73 3.02 12.26
N GLY A 44 6.63 2.79 12.99
CA GLY A 44 5.87 3.88 13.63
C GLY A 44 4.70 4.48 12.84
N GLY A 45 3.51 3.91 13.06
CA GLY A 45 2.25 4.66 13.20
C GLY A 45 1.59 5.28 11.95
N THR A 46 0.43 4.73 11.59
CA THR A 46 -0.68 5.32 10.79
C THR A 46 -0.54 5.45 9.27
N THR A 47 0.61 5.15 8.68
CA THR A 47 0.79 5.22 7.23
C THR A 47 0.22 3.99 6.51
N GLY A 48 -0.40 4.23 5.35
CA GLY A 48 -1.16 3.28 4.52
C GLY A 48 -0.71 1.83 4.42
N ALA A 49 -1.71 0.96 4.24
CA ALA A 49 -1.51 -0.44 3.92
C ALA A 49 -0.78 -0.55 2.57
N VAL A 50 0.54 -0.73 2.62
CA VAL A 50 1.30 -1.31 1.51
C VAL A 50 0.91 -2.78 1.48
N ILE A 51 0.19 -3.18 0.43
CA ILE A 51 -0.02 -4.60 0.16
C ILE A 51 1.33 -5.11 -0.35
N GLY A 52 2.07 -5.74 0.55
CA GLY A 52 3.41 -6.21 0.33
C GLY A 52 3.44 -7.38 -0.65
N GLY A 53 3.40 -7.09 -1.95
CA GLY A 53 3.87 -8.00 -2.97
C GLY A 53 5.39 -8.12 -2.89
N LEU A 54 5.92 -8.98 -2.01
CA LEU A 54 7.31 -9.45 -2.12
C LEU A 54 7.39 -10.42 -3.29
N LEU A 55 7.21 -9.93 -4.50
CA LEU A 55 7.25 -10.76 -5.70
C LEU A 55 8.11 -10.05 -6.71
N GLY A 56 9.41 -10.36 -6.66
CA GLY A 56 10.41 -10.08 -7.68
C GLY A 56 10.07 -10.80 -8.99
N GLY A 57 8.94 -10.45 -9.60
CA GLY A 57 8.74 -10.62 -11.03
C GLY A 57 9.82 -9.84 -11.80
N PRO A 58 9.90 -10.00 -13.13
CA PRO A 58 10.97 -9.41 -13.96
C PRO A 58 11.12 -7.88 -13.83
N ILE A 59 10.17 -7.22 -13.17
CA ILE A 59 9.96 -5.78 -13.14
C ILE A 59 10.37 -5.12 -11.81
N GLY A 60 10.74 -5.90 -10.78
CA GLY A 60 11.30 -5.38 -9.52
C GLY A 60 10.45 -4.33 -8.80
N ALA A 61 9.12 -4.35 -8.97
CA ALA A 61 8.21 -3.34 -8.44
C ALA A 61 7.34 -3.89 -7.29
N VAL A 62 7.13 -3.08 -6.26
CA VAL A 62 6.16 -3.30 -5.16
C VAL A 62 4.87 -2.57 -5.51
N ILE A 63 3.73 -3.07 -5.06
CA ILE A 63 2.47 -2.33 -5.17
C ILE A 63 2.37 -1.38 -3.98
N GLY A 64 2.52 -0.08 -4.25
CA GLY A 64 2.22 0.99 -3.30
C GLY A 64 0.71 1.05 -3.12
N GLY A 65 0.22 0.33 -2.11
CA GLY A 65 -1.21 0.28 -1.79
C GLY A 65 -1.73 1.66 -1.37
N PHE A 66 -2.95 1.99 -1.80
CA PHE A 66 -3.65 3.13 -1.23
C PHE A 66 -4.03 2.83 0.22
N ALA A 67 -3.68 3.73 1.13
CA ALA A 67 -4.17 3.74 2.50
C ALA A 67 -5.70 3.91 2.53
N GLY A 68 -6.48 2.83 2.51
CA GLY A 68 -7.93 2.87 2.79
C GLY A 68 -8.82 3.71 1.85
N ALA A 69 -8.29 4.21 0.73
CA ALA A 69 -9.02 4.96 -0.27
C ALA A 69 -8.77 4.33 -1.65
N THR A 70 -9.48 3.24 -1.93
CA THR A 70 -9.58 2.76 -3.31
C THR A 70 -10.33 3.81 -4.11
N ILE A 71 -9.61 4.51 -5.00
CA ILE A 71 -10.25 5.45 -5.92
C ILE A 71 -11.20 4.58 -6.77
N GLY A 72 -12.50 4.85 -6.67
CA GLY A 72 -13.55 4.17 -7.45
C GLY A 72 -14.27 3.01 -6.79
N ALA A 73 -14.08 2.73 -5.49
CA ALA A 73 -14.65 1.57 -4.79
C ALA A 73 -16.09 1.23 -5.22
N GLU A 74 -16.22 0.28 -6.15
CA GLU A 74 -17.50 -0.28 -6.50
C GLU A 74 -17.94 -1.13 -5.31
N ALA A 75 -19.16 -0.93 -4.84
CA ALA A 75 -19.69 -1.68 -3.71
C ALA A 75 -19.74 -3.18 -4.08
N GLY A 76 -18.74 -3.94 -3.64
CA GLY A 76 -18.69 -5.39 -3.90
C GLY A 76 -17.31 -5.96 -4.23
N ILE A 77 -16.28 -5.15 -4.51
CA ILE A 77 -14.93 -5.69 -4.74
C ILE A 77 -14.35 -6.19 -3.40
N ALA A 78 -14.09 -7.50 -3.32
CA ALA A 78 -13.58 -8.12 -2.12
C ALA A 78 -12.09 -7.82 -1.91
N THR A 79 -11.65 -7.75 -0.65
CA THR A 79 -10.21 -7.64 -0.31
C THR A 79 -9.40 -8.79 -0.90
N SER A 80 -9.97 -10.00 -0.97
CA SER A 80 -9.33 -11.16 -1.59
C SER A 80 -9.01 -10.94 -3.08
N SER A 81 -9.81 -10.15 -3.79
CA SER A 81 -9.58 -9.80 -5.19
C SER A 81 -8.39 -8.86 -5.32
N ILE A 82 -8.25 -7.91 -4.39
CA ILE A 82 -7.09 -7.02 -4.31
C ILE A 82 -5.82 -7.82 -3.99
N ASP A 83 -5.87 -8.71 -2.99
CA ASP A 83 -4.75 -9.56 -2.59
C ASP A 83 -4.31 -10.49 -3.74
N TYR A 84 -5.28 -11.07 -4.45
CA TYR A 84 -5.01 -11.91 -5.60
C TYR A 84 -4.23 -11.15 -6.68
N VAL A 85 -4.71 -9.97 -7.07
CA VAL A 85 -4.07 -9.16 -8.11
C VAL A 85 -2.67 -8.74 -7.69
N ALA A 86 -2.46 -8.44 -6.40
CA ALA A 86 -1.15 -8.11 -5.87
C ALA A 86 -0.18 -9.31 -5.87
N ALA A 87 -0.70 -10.52 -5.66
CA ALA A 87 0.07 -11.75 -5.69
C ALA A 87 0.36 -12.28 -7.10
N HIS A 88 -0.31 -11.78 -8.14
CA HIS A 88 -0.21 -12.28 -9.51
C HIS A 88 0.11 -11.16 -10.51
N PRO A 89 1.31 -10.55 -10.44
CA PRO A 89 1.68 -9.47 -11.34
C PRO A 89 1.77 -9.94 -12.79
N VAL A 90 1.31 -9.09 -13.71
CA VAL A 90 1.35 -9.30 -15.16
C VAL A 90 2.14 -8.17 -15.82
N GLU A 91 2.47 -8.34 -17.10
CA GLU A 91 3.22 -7.34 -17.87
C GLU A 91 2.42 -6.03 -17.99
N PRO A 92 2.97 -4.88 -17.55
CA PRO A 92 2.31 -3.60 -17.67
C PRO A 92 2.21 -3.16 -19.13
N ILE A 93 1.08 -2.54 -19.45
CA ILE A 93 0.83 -1.91 -20.74
C ILE A 93 0.63 -0.41 -20.56
N TYR A 94 0.64 0.33 -21.66
CA TYR A 94 0.36 1.76 -21.64
C TYR A 94 -0.71 2.06 -22.66
N PHE A 95 -1.79 2.68 -22.20
CA PHE A 95 -2.80 3.23 -23.09
C PHE A 95 -2.38 4.61 -23.58
N ASP A 96 -2.84 4.96 -24.79
CA ASP A 96 -2.80 6.33 -25.28
C ASP A 96 -3.79 7.18 -24.47
N GLY A 97 -3.28 8.01 -23.56
CA GLY A 97 -4.07 8.87 -22.68
C GLY A 97 -4.07 8.42 -21.22
N THR A 98 -4.99 8.99 -20.42
CA THR A 98 -5.08 8.71 -18.99
C THR A 98 -6.01 7.53 -18.74
N ALA A 99 -5.48 6.49 -18.08
CA ALA A 99 -6.29 5.40 -17.53
C ALA A 99 -6.94 5.89 -16.24
N ASP A 100 -8.27 6.04 -16.24
CA ASP A 100 -9.07 6.45 -15.09
C ASP A 100 -10.29 5.55 -14.93
N ILE A 101 -10.97 5.67 -13.79
CA ILE A 101 -12.21 4.91 -13.53
C ILE A 101 -13.25 5.23 -14.61
N GLY A 102 -13.90 4.18 -15.11
CA GLY A 102 -14.84 4.23 -16.23
C GLY A 102 -14.18 4.12 -17.60
N PHE A 103 -12.85 4.15 -17.69
CA PHE A 103 -12.15 3.88 -18.95
C PHE A 103 -12.45 2.46 -19.42
N VAL A 104 -12.89 2.29 -20.67
CA VAL A 104 -13.18 0.97 -21.23
C VAL A 104 -11.92 0.41 -21.88
N VAL A 105 -11.44 -0.70 -21.34
CA VAL A 105 -10.25 -1.38 -21.85
C VAL A 105 -10.48 -1.80 -23.31
N PRO A 106 -9.55 -1.50 -24.25
CA PRO A 106 -9.65 -1.90 -25.67
C PRO A 106 -9.75 -3.41 -25.90
N ALA A 107 -10.43 -3.85 -26.96
CA ALA A 107 -10.74 -5.27 -27.23
C ALA A 107 -9.50 -6.16 -27.47
N ASP A 108 -8.42 -5.55 -27.94
CA ASP A 108 -7.12 -6.16 -28.20
C ASP A 108 -6.27 -6.36 -26.94
N VAL A 109 -6.65 -5.71 -25.84
CA VAL A 109 -5.95 -5.82 -24.55
C VAL A 109 -6.45 -7.03 -23.78
N THR A 110 -5.51 -7.90 -23.38
CA THR A 110 -5.81 -9.03 -22.50
C THR A 110 -6.17 -8.54 -21.11
N VAL A 111 -7.38 -8.86 -20.66
CA VAL A 111 -7.82 -8.69 -19.26
C VAL A 111 -7.68 -10.03 -18.56
N TYR A 112 -6.92 -10.08 -17.47
CA TYR A 112 -6.68 -11.31 -16.71
C TYR A 112 -7.83 -11.53 -15.72
N PRO A 113 -8.48 -12.69 -15.68
CA PRO A 113 -9.54 -12.94 -14.71
C PRO A 113 -8.98 -13.02 -13.29
N ILE A 114 -9.75 -12.57 -12.30
CA ILE A 114 -9.43 -12.76 -10.88
C ILE A 114 -9.99 -14.11 -10.43
N GLU A 115 -9.15 -14.99 -9.87
CA GLU A 115 -9.63 -16.27 -9.36
C GLU A 115 -10.49 -16.06 -8.09
N GLY A 116 -11.64 -16.74 -8.05
CA GLY A 116 -12.60 -16.59 -6.97
C GLY A 116 -13.56 -15.40 -7.12
N ASP A 117 -13.37 -14.54 -8.13
CA ASP A 117 -14.22 -13.38 -8.39
C ASP A 117 -14.57 -13.25 -9.89
N PRO A 118 -15.60 -13.97 -10.37
CA PRO A 118 -15.90 -14.07 -11.80
C PRO A 118 -16.48 -12.79 -12.41
N ALA A 119 -16.83 -11.79 -11.61
CA ALA A 119 -17.29 -10.50 -12.09
C ALA A 119 -16.14 -9.61 -12.56
N TYR A 120 -14.94 -9.82 -12.00
CA TYR A 120 -13.82 -8.92 -12.17
C TYR A 120 -12.59 -9.59 -12.79
N GLY A 121 -11.87 -8.79 -13.55
CA GLY A 121 -10.54 -9.07 -14.04
C GLY A 121 -9.59 -7.95 -13.61
N TYR A 122 -8.37 -8.01 -14.11
CA TYR A 122 -7.37 -6.99 -13.83
C TYR A 122 -6.41 -6.79 -15.00
N VAL A 123 -5.82 -5.60 -15.03
CA VAL A 123 -4.73 -5.22 -15.91
C VAL A 123 -3.73 -4.37 -15.15
N TYR A 124 -2.48 -4.41 -15.58
CA TYR A 124 -1.44 -3.50 -15.12
C TYR A 124 -1.26 -2.48 -16.24
N ALA A 125 -1.67 -1.23 -16.01
CA ALA A 125 -1.67 -0.22 -17.07
C ALA A 125 -1.29 1.15 -16.54
N ASN A 126 -0.45 1.87 -17.29
CA ASN A 126 0.00 3.22 -16.95
C ASN A 126 0.52 3.31 -15.50
N ASP A 127 1.41 2.38 -15.15
CA ASP A 127 2.06 2.28 -13.83
C ASP A 127 1.11 2.07 -12.64
N ARG A 128 -0.09 1.54 -12.92
CA ARG A 128 -1.10 1.25 -11.91
C ARG A 128 -1.68 -0.13 -12.09
N VAL A 129 -2.12 -0.68 -10.97
CA VAL A 129 -2.96 -1.87 -10.97
C VAL A 129 -4.41 -1.41 -11.14
N TRP A 130 -5.14 -2.03 -12.05
CA TRP A 130 -6.55 -1.76 -12.28
C TRP A 130 -7.37 -3.04 -12.18
N ILE A 131 -8.48 -2.96 -11.44
CA ILE A 131 -9.56 -3.93 -11.46
C ILE A 131 -10.55 -3.50 -12.55
N VAL A 132 -10.99 -4.47 -13.34
CA VAL A 132 -11.81 -4.31 -14.53
C VAL A 132 -13.10 -5.10 -14.33
N ASP A 133 -14.26 -4.45 -14.53
CA ASP A 133 -15.52 -5.19 -14.62
C ASP A 133 -15.55 -5.97 -15.94
N LEU A 134 -15.72 -7.30 -15.88
CA LEU A 134 -15.63 -8.14 -17.08
C LEU A 134 -16.83 -7.99 -18.02
N GLN A 135 -17.97 -7.46 -17.55
CA GLN A 135 -19.14 -7.26 -18.40
C GLN A 135 -18.99 -6.02 -19.30
N SER A 136 -18.60 -4.90 -18.72
CA SER A 136 -18.44 -3.60 -19.38
C SER A 136 -17.02 -3.36 -19.90
N ARG A 137 -16.04 -4.11 -19.38
CA ARG A 137 -14.59 -3.87 -19.54
C ARG A 137 -14.14 -2.50 -19.05
N ALA A 138 -14.92 -1.87 -18.18
CA ALA A 138 -14.55 -0.61 -17.57
C ALA A 138 -13.55 -0.84 -16.43
N LEU A 139 -12.59 0.07 -16.29
CA LEU A 139 -11.76 0.18 -15.08
C LEU A 139 -12.66 0.65 -13.95
N VAL A 140 -12.77 -0.14 -12.88
CA VAL A 140 -13.70 0.15 -11.78
C VAL A 140 -12.98 0.55 -10.51
N GLN A 141 -11.76 0.05 -10.29
CA GLN A 141 -10.97 0.37 -9.11
C GLN A 141 -9.48 0.30 -9.42
N SER A 142 -8.67 1.15 -8.79
CA SER A 142 -7.20 1.05 -8.81
C SER A 142 -6.68 0.70 -7.42
N PRO A 143 -6.21 -0.53 -7.15
CA PRO A 143 -5.66 -0.91 -5.85
C PRO A 143 -4.35 -0.23 -5.43
N GLY A 144 -3.55 0.27 -6.38
CA GLY A 144 -2.26 0.87 -6.06
C GLY A 144 -1.44 1.26 -7.28
N TYR A 145 -0.33 1.94 -7.02
CA TYR A 145 0.70 2.22 -8.02
C TYR A 145 1.75 1.11 -8.06
N LEU A 146 2.36 0.93 -9.23
CA LEU A 146 3.57 0.14 -9.39
C LEU A 146 4.75 0.99 -8.95
N VAL A 147 5.44 0.56 -7.90
CA VAL A 147 6.54 1.29 -7.28
C VAL A 147 7.84 0.53 -7.55
N PRO A 148 8.76 1.06 -8.38
CA PRO A 148 10.04 0.40 -8.60
C PRO A 148 10.85 0.36 -7.31
N GLN A 149 11.24 -0.84 -6.85
CA GLN A 149 12.00 -0.96 -5.60
C GLN A 149 13.32 -0.21 -5.66
N THR A 150 14.02 -0.26 -6.79
CA THR A 150 15.29 0.45 -6.98
C THR A 150 15.14 1.96 -6.82
N ALA A 151 14.01 2.53 -7.23
CA ALA A 151 13.71 3.96 -7.03
C ALA A 151 13.43 4.26 -5.56
N ALA A 152 12.67 3.40 -4.87
CA ALA A 152 12.36 3.58 -3.46
C ALA A 152 13.63 3.49 -2.60
N ASP A 153 14.47 2.48 -2.87
CA ASP A 153 15.76 2.30 -2.22
C ASP A 153 16.70 3.50 -2.45
N PHE A 154 16.72 4.02 -3.69
CA PHE A 154 17.49 5.21 -4.01
C PHE A 154 17.03 6.43 -3.22
N ALA A 155 15.71 6.67 -3.14
CA ALA A 155 15.17 7.79 -2.38
C ALA A 155 15.53 7.69 -0.91
N VAL A 156 15.43 6.49 -0.32
CA VAL A 156 15.81 6.22 1.09
C VAL A 156 17.31 6.46 1.33
N ALA A 157 18.17 6.06 0.38
CA ALA A 157 19.61 6.18 0.51
C ALA A 157 20.15 7.62 0.29
N ASN A 158 19.35 8.51 -0.31
CA ASN A 158 19.78 9.85 -0.75
C ASN A 158 18.86 10.95 -0.21
N PRO A 159 18.91 11.27 1.09
CA PRO A 159 18.03 12.27 1.68
C PRO A 159 18.24 13.67 1.11
N VAL A 160 17.12 14.38 0.89
CA VAL A 160 17.09 15.77 0.39
C VAL A 160 16.33 16.67 1.34
N THR A 161 16.38 17.99 1.09
CA THR A 161 15.58 18.95 1.86
C THR A 161 14.10 18.65 1.70
N SER A 162 13.37 18.67 2.82
CA SER A 162 11.95 18.39 2.81
C SER A 162 11.15 19.52 2.19
N VAL A 163 10.08 19.13 1.50
CA VAL A 163 9.09 20.04 0.93
C VAL A 163 7.91 20.11 1.89
N THR A 164 7.44 21.32 2.14
CA THR A 164 6.19 21.55 2.86
C THR A 164 5.03 21.51 1.88
N VAL A 165 4.10 20.60 2.10
CA VAL A 165 2.84 20.52 1.37
C VAL A 165 1.67 20.99 2.24
N GLU A 166 0.59 21.43 1.62
CA GLU A 166 -0.64 21.72 2.35
C GLU A 166 -1.38 20.43 2.68
N GLY A 167 -1.60 20.20 3.98
CA GLY A 167 -2.28 19.01 4.49
C GLY A 167 -1.38 17.79 4.60
N ASP A 168 -2.00 16.63 4.88
CA ASP A 168 -1.29 15.36 4.94
C ASP A 168 -1.15 14.79 3.53
N ALA A 169 0.09 14.74 3.02
CA ALA A 169 0.36 14.06 1.76
C ALA A 169 0.16 12.56 1.91
N VAL A 170 -0.60 12.01 0.96
CA VAL A 170 -0.92 10.58 0.84
C VAL A 170 -0.57 10.10 -0.56
N VAL A 171 -0.54 8.78 -0.76
CA VAL A 171 -0.41 8.19 -2.10
C VAL A 171 -1.58 8.66 -2.98
N GLY A 172 -1.28 9.12 -4.18
CA GLY A 172 -2.20 9.78 -5.11
C GLY A 172 -2.26 11.31 -4.96
N TYR A 173 -1.59 11.90 -3.98
CA TYR A 173 -1.51 13.36 -3.84
C TYR A 173 -0.73 13.97 -5.01
N VAL A 174 -1.26 15.03 -5.61
CA VAL A 174 -0.58 15.79 -6.67
C VAL A 174 0.16 16.95 -6.02
N LEU A 175 1.49 16.97 -6.16
CA LEU A 175 2.31 18.06 -5.65
C LEU A 175 1.99 19.37 -6.39
N PRO A 176 2.03 20.52 -5.70
CA PRO A 176 1.84 21.82 -6.32
C PRO A 176 2.81 22.08 -7.47
N ASP A 177 2.37 22.83 -8.48
CA ASP A 177 3.23 23.26 -9.58
C ASP A 177 4.45 24.03 -9.06
N GLY A 178 5.63 23.72 -9.61
CA GLY A 178 6.90 24.32 -9.19
C GLY A 178 7.54 23.69 -7.96
N THR A 179 6.94 22.62 -7.39
CA THR A 179 7.62 21.79 -6.38
C THR A 179 8.94 21.26 -6.93
N GLU A 180 10.02 21.43 -6.17
CA GLU A 180 11.33 20.90 -6.54
C GLU A 180 11.36 19.39 -6.30
N ILE A 181 11.24 18.62 -7.38
CA ILE A 181 11.31 17.16 -7.36
C ILE A 181 12.76 16.74 -7.65
N SER A 182 13.35 15.97 -6.74
CA SER A 182 14.69 15.43 -6.92
C SER A 182 14.68 14.28 -7.92
N THR A 183 15.68 14.24 -8.81
CA THR A 183 15.76 13.25 -9.89
C THR A 183 16.37 11.94 -9.41
N ILE A 184 15.86 10.83 -9.93
CA ILE A 184 16.48 9.51 -9.78
C ILE A 184 17.19 9.16 -11.10
N PRO A 185 18.46 8.72 -11.07
CA PRO A 185 19.16 8.31 -12.28
C PRO A 185 18.40 7.23 -13.06
N ASP A 186 18.37 7.35 -14.39
CA ASP A 186 17.77 6.40 -15.32
C ASP A 186 16.30 6.04 -15.01
N SER A 187 15.57 6.96 -14.39
CA SER A 187 14.19 6.77 -13.94
C SER A 187 13.31 7.94 -14.39
N ARG A 188 12.06 7.61 -14.74
CA ARG A 188 11.00 8.61 -14.93
C ARG A 188 10.46 9.17 -13.61
N TYR A 189 10.68 8.44 -12.53
CA TYR A 189 10.25 8.84 -11.20
C TYR A 189 11.28 9.78 -10.58
N GLY A 190 10.78 10.79 -9.89
CA GLY A 190 11.55 11.59 -8.96
C GLY A 190 11.16 11.23 -7.53
N TYR A 191 11.72 11.98 -6.58
CA TYR A 191 11.36 11.86 -5.19
C TYR A 191 11.44 13.20 -4.47
N VAL A 192 10.69 13.29 -3.39
CA VAL A 192 10.71 14.41 -2.44
C VAL A 192 10.78 13.86 -1.03
N TYR A 193 11.12 14.71 -0.08
CA TYR A 193 10.99 14.38 1.34
C TYR A 193 9.80 15.14 1.92
N LEU A 194 8.88 14.44 2.57
CA LEU A 194 7.72 14.99 3.26
C LEU A 194 7.98 14.86 4.76
N GLY A 195 8.53 15.91 5.37
CA GLY A 195 9.17 15.80 6.67
C GLY A 195 10.40 14.88 6.58
N ASP A 196 10.44 13.82 7.38
CA ASP A 196 11.54 12.85 7.42
C ASP A 196 11.31 11.63 6.50
N ARG A 197 10.26 11.66 5.68
CA ARG A 197 9.79 10.50 4.92
C ARG A 197 10.05 10.70 3.43
N PRO A 198 10.82 9.82 2.77
CA PRO A 198 10.93 9.86 1.32
C PRO A 198 9.60 9.48 0.67
N ALA A 199 9.27 10.18 -0.42
CA ALA A 199 8.10 9.92 -1.23
C ALA A 199 8.50 9.90 -2.70
N LEU A 200 8.11 8.85 -3.41
CA LEU A 200 8.32 8.76 -4.86
C LEU A 200 7.21 9.48 -5.58
N VAL A 201 7.58 10.13 -6.67
CA VAL A 201 6.70 10.99 -7.47
C VAL A 201 6.83 10.60 -8.93
N ASP A 202 5.70 10.43 -9.62
CA ASP A 202 5.71 10.42 -11.08
C ASP A 202 5.97 11.83 -11.60
N SER A 203 7.14 12.05 -12.20
CA SER A 203 7.58 13.36 -12.67
C SER A 203 6.74 13.94 -13.81
N SER A 204 5.92 13.12 -14.47
CA SER A 204 5.03 13.57 -15.55
C SER A 204 3.72 14.14 -15.03
N THR A 205 3.24 13.65 -13.88
CA THR A 205 1.95 14.03 -13.29
C THR A 205 2.07 14.72 -11.93
N ASN A 206 3.30 14.90 -11.43
CA ASN A 206 3.59 15.38 -10.07
C ASN A 206 2.87 14.57 -8.98
N THR A 207 2.48 13.32 -9.27
CA THR A 207 1.68 12.50 -8.35
C THR A 207 2.58 11.68 -7.45
N VAL A 208 2.35 11.74 -6.15
CA VAL A 208 3.00 10.89 -5.15
C VAL A 208 2.49 9.46 -5.30
N ILE A 209 3.38 8.52 -5.62
CA ILE A 209 3.02 7.11 -5.86
C ILE A 209 3.40 6.18 -4.71
N TRP A 210 4.24 6.65 -3.79
CA TRP A 210 4.71 5.90 -2.63
C TRP A 210 5.22 6.86 -1.55
N ILE A 211 5.05 6.49 -0.29
CA ILE A 211 5.64 7.17 0.86
C ILE A 211 6.08 6.09 1.86
N ASN A 212 7.32 6.18 2.37
CA ASN A 212 7.84 5.26 3.39
C ASN A 212 7.23 5.51 4.77
#